data_AF-A0A9W5YMA3-F1
#
_entry.id   AF-A0A9W5YMA3-F1
#
_cell.length_a   1.000
_cell.length_b   1.000
_cell.length_c   1.000
_cell.angle_alpha   90.00
_cell.angle_beta   90.00
_cell.angle_gamma   90.00
#
_symmetry.space_group_name_H-M   'P 1'
#
loop_
_entity.id
_entity.type
_entity.pdbx_description
1 polymer ?
#
loop_
_entity_poly.entity_id
_entity_poly.type
_entity_poly.pdbx_seq_one_letter_code
_entity_poly.pdbx_strand_id
1 'polypeptide(L)'
;MSSIALDLPGVALVSGAGGGIGAAIAKAFARAGCHRIVITDINPEMLDATQAAIQEICSGQVLALSGDISEESFVDHLIQVASNTFGRLDYVVNCAGILGGDSPPYCASKAAIINLTRADAIDYSRDSIRVNCVCPGVIATAMAMGSSDRAERFRPAIDIAPMKRMGTPDEVANAVLFLCSPLSSFVQGHALVVDGGYTIN
;
A
#
# COMPACT_ATOMS: atom_id res chain seq x y z
N MET A 1 9.44 17.48 18.98
CA MET A 1 8.56 16.40 19.48
C MET A 1 9.16 15.10 18.99
N SER A 2 9.65 14.22 19.87
CA SER A 2 10.16 12.91 19.43
C SER A 2 8.99 12.13 18.86
N SER A 3 9.05 11.79 17.56
CA SER A 3 8.14 10.81 16.98
C SER A 3 8.17 9.56 17.85
N ILE A 4 7.01 9.08 18.31
CA ILE A 4 6.93 7.68 18.74
C ILE A 4 7.33 6.89 17.50
N ALA A 5 8.56 6.38 17.49
CA ALA A 5 9.00 5.52 16.41
C ALA A 5 8.13 4.26 16.49
N LEU A 6 7.24 4.09 15.53
CA LEU A 6 6.50 2.85 15.36
C LEU A 6 7.52 1.74 15.14
N ASP A 7 7.52 0.75 16.02
CA ASP A 7 8.28 -0.49 15.87
C ASP A 7 7.31 -1.58 15.40
N LEU A 8 7.51 -2.05 14.17
CA LEU A 8 6.71 -3.04 13.46
C LEU A 8 7.58 -4.25 13.13
N PRO A 9 8.00 -5.03 14.15
CA PRO A 9 8.72 -6.26 13.93
C PRO A 9 7.81 -7.24 13.18
N GLY A 10 8.39 -8.07 12.32
CA GLY A 10 7.64 -9.08 11.58
C GLY A 10 8.14 -9.26 10.16
N VAL A 11 7.23 -9.67 9.29
CA VAL A 11 7.43 -9.85 7.85
C VAL A 11 6.32 -9.12 7.09
N ALA A 12 6.68 -8.14 6.28
CA ALA A 12 5.73 -7.39 5.46
C ALA A 12 5.78 -7.87 4.00
N LEU A 13 4.62 -8.01 3.34
CA LEU A 13 4.50 -8.20 1.90
C LEU A 13 3.80 -6.99 1.28
N VAL A 14 4.40 -6.39 0.26
CA VAL A 14 3.84 -5.23 -0.45
C VAL A 14 3.81 -5.51 -1.95
N SER A 15 2.61 -5.53 -2.53
CA SER A 15 2.43 -5.57 -3.99
C SER A 15 2.35 -4.16 -4.59
N GLY A 16 2.72 -3.99 -5.85
CA GLY A 16 2.80 -2.67 -6.48
C GLY A 16 3.95 -1.84 -5.92
N ALA A 17 5.02 -2.51 -5.49
CA ALA A 17 6.14 -1.91 -4.77
C ALA A 17 7.18 -1.26 -5.71
N GLY A 18 7.02 -1.31 -7.02
CA GLY A 18 7.95 -0.70 -7.97
C GLY A 18 7.96 0.82 -7.91
N GLY A 19 6.88 1.46 -7.43
CA GLY A 19 6.85 2.91 -7.34
C GLY A 19 5.69 3.48 -6.53
N GLY A 20 5.59 4.81 -6.53
CA GLY A 20 4.47 5.54 -5.93
C GLY A 20 4.21 5.16 -4.47
N ILE A 21 2.95 4.82 -4.18
CA ILE A 21 2.49 4.50 -2.82
C ILE A 21 3.10 3.19 -2.32
N GLY A 22 3.14 2.12 -3.13
CA GLY A 22 3.66 0.82 -2.69
C GLY A 22 5.14 0.89 -2.32
N ALA A 23 5.96 1.56 -3.13
CA ALA A 23 7.38 1.78 -2.80
C ALA A 23 7.55 2.60 -1.51
N ALA A 24 6.72 3.61 -1.28
CA ALA A 24 6.75 4.40 -0.05
C ALA A 24 6.38 3.57 1.18
N ILE A 25 5.36 2.71 1.06
CA ILE A 25 4.95 1.77 2.12
C ILE A 25 6.08 0.80 2.46
N ALA A 26 6.71 0.18 1.45
CA ALA A 26 7.79 -0.77 1.67
C ALA A 26 8.99 -0.12 2.39
N LYS A 27 9.38 1.10 1.98
CA LYS A 27 10.40 1.90 2.68
C LYS A 27 9.96 2.32 4.08
N ALA A 28 8.69 2.62 4.29
CA ALA A 28 8.15 2.99 5.59
C ALA A 28 8.19 1.81 6.57
N PHE A 29 7.87 0.58 6.14
CA PHE A 29 8.06 -0.63 6.95
C PHE A 29 9.52 -0.81 7.37
N ALA A 30 10.47 -0.61 6.45
CA ALA A 30 11.89 -0.69 6.76
C ALA A 30 12.32 0.33 7.82
N ARG A 31 11.85 1.59 7.71
CA ARG A 31 12.10 2.64 8.70
C ARG A 31 11.44 2.35 10.05
N ALA A 32 10.33 1.62 10.04
CA ALA A 32 9.57 1.22 11.22
C ALA A 32 10.07 -0.10 11.85
N GLY A 33 11.29 -0.55 11.57
CA GLY A 33 11.88 -1.74 12.21
C GLY A 33 11.48 -3.08 11.59
N CYS A 34 10.75 -3.09 10.46
CA CYS A 34 10.45 -4.32 9.75
C CYS A 34 11.68 -4.78 8.94
N HIS A 35 12.45 -5.71 9.49
CA HIS A 35 13.69 -6.19 8.87
C HIS A 35 13.51 -7.32 7.85
N ARG A 36 12.28 -7.74 7.54
CA ARG A 36 11.98 -8.79 6.55
C ARG A 36 10.85 -8.30 5.69
N ILE A 37 11.13 -8.01 4.42
CA ILE A 37 10.17 -7.39 3.51
C ILE A 37 10.14 -8.18 2.21
N VAL A 38 8.94 -8.56 1.78
CA VAL A 38 8.65 -9.11 0.47
C VAL A 38 8.08 -7.98 -0.39
N ILE A 39 8.65 -7.75 -1.56
CA ILE A 39 8.15 -6.77 -2.51
C ILE A 39 7.89 -7.42 -3.87
N THR A 40 6.80 -7.02 -4.51
CA THR A 40 6.48 -7.45 -5.87
C THR A 40 5.92 -6.31 -6.70
N ASP A 41 6.26 -6.30 -7.98
CA ASP A 41 5.75 -5.40 -9.00
C ASP A 41 5.90 -6.07 -10.37
N ILE A 42 5.11 -5.63 -11.35
CA ILE A 42 5.23 -6.10 -12.73
C ILE A 42 6.48 -5.54 -13.42
N ASN A 43 6.99 -4.38 -12.96
CA ASN A 43 8.17 -3.75 -13.51
C ASN A 43 9.43 -4.12 -12.69
N PRO A 44 10.34 -4.95 -13.22
CA PRO A 44 11.53 -5.41 -12.49
C PRO A 44 12.52 -4.29 -12.19
N GLU A 45 12.79 -3.37 -13.13
CA GLU A 45 13.77 -2.28 -12.94
C GLU A 45 13.35 -1.34 -11.80
N MET A 46 12.05 -1.02 -11.75
CA MET A 46 11.46 -0.19 -10.71
C MET A 46 11.43 -0.90 -9.35
N LEU A 47 11.23 -2.22 -9.35
CA LEU A 47 11.28 -3.06 -8.16
C LEU A 47 12.70 -3.12 -7.58
N ASP A 48 13.71 -3.30 -8.44
CA ASP A 48 15.13 -3.31 -8.06
C ASP A 48 15.54 -1.99 -7.41
N ALA A 49 15.11 -0.85 -7.98
CA ALA A 49 15.35 0.47 -7.41
C ALA A 49 14.72 0.61 -6.01
N THR A 50 13.53 0.05 -5.81
CA THR A 50 12.90 0.03 -4.49
C THR A 50 13.62 -0.89 -3.51
N GLN A 51 14.08 -2.07 -3.96
CA GLN A 51 14.89 -2.98 -3.14
C GLN A 51 16.16 -2.30 -2.64
N ALA A 52 16.91 -1.63 -3.53
CA ALA A 52 18.12 -0.90 -3.19
C ALA A 52 17.84 0.20 -2.16
N ALA A 53 16.78 0.99 -2.37
CA ALA A 53 16.39 2.04 -1.43
C ALA A 53 15.99 1.51 -0.04
N ILE A 54 15.42 0.31 0.05
CA ILE A 54 15.13 -0.35 1.34
C ILE A 54 16.42 -0.80 2.02
N GLN A 55 17.38 -1.33 1.26
CA GLN A 55 18.68 -1.78 1.77
C GLN A 55 19.55 -0.63 2.29
N GLU A 56 19.38 0.59 1.76
CA GLU A 56 19.99 1.81 2.31
C GLU A 56 19.40 2.21 3.67
N ILE A 57 18.13 1.86 3.93
CA ILE A 57 17.42 2.22 5.17
C ILE A 57 17.76 1.26 6.30
N CYS A 58 17.81 -0.04 6.02
CA CYS A 58 18.07 -1.05 7.04
C CYS A 58 18.84 -2.25 6.47
N SER A 59 19.60 -2.94 7.32
CA SER A 59 20.33 -4.17 6.99
C SER A 59 19.42 -5.42 7.01
N GLY A 60 18.12 -5.24 6.79
CA GLY A 60 17.13 -6.31 6.75
C GLY A 60 17.21 -7.16 5.48
N GLN A 61 16.46 -8.26 5.45
CA GLN A 61 16.30 -9.10 4.28
C GLN A 61 15.15 -8.58 3.42
N VAL A 62 15.40 -8.41 2.12
CA VAL A 62 14.38 -8.00 1.15
C VAL A 62 14.27 -9.06 0.06
N LEU A 63 13.13 -9.74 0.02
CA LEU A 63 12.78 -10.68 -1.06
C LEU A 63 12.02 -9.90 -2.14
N ALA A 64 12.68 -9.62 -3.26
CA ALA A 64 12.05 -9.01 -4.42
C ALA A 64 11.69 -10.10 -5.44
N LEU A 65 10.43 -10.12 -5.87
CA LEU A 65 9.96 -11.03 -6.92
C LEU A 65 9.08 -10.25 -7.90
N SER A 66 9.58 -10.02 -9.11
CA SER A 66 8.82 -9.36 -10.17
C SER A 66 7.85 -10.32 -10.84
N GLY A 67 6.63 -9.87 -11.12
CA GLY A 67 5.64 -10.62 -11.90
C GLY A 67 4.25 -10.01 -11.84
N ASP A 68 3.31 -10.66 -12.54
CA ASP A 68 1.94 -10.17 -12.67
C ASP A 68 1.02 -10.81 -11.63
N ILE A 69 0.45 -9.99 -10.75
CA ILE A 69 -0.49 -10.42 -9.72
C ILE A 69 -1.87 -10.80 -10.27
N SER A 70 -2.16 -10.57 -11.56
CA SER A 70 -3.35 -11.12 -12.20
C SER A 70 -3.21 -12.62 -12.52
N GLU A 71 -1.98 -13.15 -12.52
CA GLU A 71 -1.72 -14.56 -12.76
C GLU A 71 -1.70 -15.33 -11.44
N GLU A 72 -2.71 -16.19 -11.22
CA GLU A 72 -2.85 -16.97 -9.98
C GLU A 72 -1.60 -17.81 -9.67
N SER A 73 -1.01 -18.43 -10.69
CA SER A 73 0.23 -19.21 -10.55
C SER A 73 1.42 -18.38 -10.03
N PHE A 74 1.47 -17.09 -10.37
CA PHE A 74 2.49 -16.18 -9.85
C PHE A 74 2.20 -15.83 -8.39
N VAL A 75 0.94 -15.58 -8.03
CA VAL A 75 0.54 -15.32 -6.64
C VAL A 75 0.87 -16.52 -5.75
N ASP A 76 0.55 -17.74 -6.17
CA ASP A 76 0.90 -18.97 -5.47
C ASP A 76 2.41 -19.09 -5.27
N HIS A 77 3.18 -18.84 -6.34
CA HIS A 77 4.63 -18.88 -6.28
C HIS A 77 5.20 -17.82 -5.32
N LEU A 78 4.70 -16.58 -5.37
CA LEU A 78 5.10 -15.49 -4.49
C LEU A 78 4.88 -15.86 -3.01
N ILE A 79 3.70 -16.33 -2.66
CA ILE A 79 3.37 -16.73 -1.29
C ILE A 79 4.20 -17.94 -0.86
N GLN A 80 4.41 -18.92 -1.74
CA GLN A 80 5.25 -20.08 -1.45
C GLN A 80 6.70 -19.69 -1.16
N VAL A 81 7.30 -18.82 -1.98
CA VAL A 81 8.68 -18.34 -1.78
C VAL A 81 8.77 -17.50 -0.51
N ALA A 82 7.82 -16.60 -0.26
CA ALA A 82 7.77 -15.81 0.97
C ALA A 82 7.69 -16.69 2.23
N SER A 83 6.81 -17.69 2.21
CA SER A 83 6.66 -18.68 3.29
C SER A 83 7.93 -19.51 3.50
N ASN A 84 8.54 -20.00 2.41
CA ASN A 84 9.80 -20.76 2.51
C ASN A 84 10.97 -19.92 3.03
N THR A 85 10.98 -18.62 2.71
CA THR A 85 12.09 -17.71 3.08
C THR A 85 11.96 -17.21 4.52
N PHE A 86 10.76 -16.81 4.93
CA PHE A 86 10.54 -16.12 6.21
C PHE A 86 9.65 -16.88 7.22
N GLY A 87 8.97 -17.94 6.80
CA GLY A 87 8.14 -18.81 7.64
C GLY A 87 6.81 -18.20 8.09
N ARG A 88 6.56 -16.93 7.79
CA ARG A 88 5.35 -16.17 8.18
C ARG A 88 5.17 -14.91 7.33
N LEU A 89 3.96 -14.37 7.36
CA LEU A 89 3.62 -13.02 6.93
C LEU A 89 2.80 -12.37 8.03
N ASP A 90 3.23 -11.20 8.50
CA ASP A 90 2.57 -10.45 9.57
C ASP A 90 1.75 -9.28 9.01
N TYR A 91 2.22 -8.70 7.91
CA TYR A 91 1.59 -7.57 7.25
C TYR A 91 1.49 -7.85 5.76
N VAL A 92 0.31 -7.68 5.17
CA VAL A 92 0.09 -7.83 3.73
C VAL A 92 -0.58 -6.56 3.22
N VAL A 93 0.06 -5.91 2.25
CA VAL A 93 -0.42 -4.68 1.62
C VAL A 93 -0.65 -4.91 0.14
N ASN A 94 -1.92 -4.98 -0.23
CA ASN A 94 -2.38 -5.08 -1.60
C ASN A 94 -2.46 -3.68 -2.23
N CYS A 95 -1.32 -3.16 -2.72
CA CYS A 95 -1.25 -1.82 -3.31
C CYS A 95 -1.14 -1.83 -4.85
N ALA A 96 -0.86 -2.98 -5.48
CA ALA A 96 -0.88 -3.10 -6.93
C ALA A 96 -2.24 -2.68 -7.52
N GLY A 97 -2.21 -1.92 -8.60
CA GLY A 97 -3.42 -1.49 -9.29
C GLY A 97 -3.13 -0.67 -10.54
N ILE A 98 -4.06 -0.73 -11.49
CA ILE A 98 -4.01 0.05 -12.73
C ILE A 98 -5.02 1.20 -12.63
N LEU A 99 -4.59 2.41 -12.97
CA LEU A 99 -5.44 3.59 -12.95
C LEU A 99 -6.48 3.51 -14.08
N GLY A 100 -7.76 3.38 -13.72
CA GLY A 100 -8.87 3.41 -14.67
C GLY A 100 -9.61 4.76 -14.75
N GLY A 101 -9.17 5.77 -13.98
CA GLY A 101 -9.88 7.06 -13.85
C GLY A 101 -11.34 6.87 -13.41
N ASP A 102 -12.23 7.75 -13.87
CA ASP A 102 -13.68 7.69 -13.59
C ASP A 102 -14.42 6.60 -14.41
N SER A 103 -13.71 5.56 -14.86
CA SER A 103 -14.35 4.50 -15.62
C SER A 103 -15.26 3.66 -14.72
N PRO A 104 -16.47 3.31 -15.17
CA PRO A 104 -17.38 2.46 -14.39
C PRO A 104 -16.74 1.16 -13.87
N PRO A 105 -15.88 0.44 -14.63
CA PRO A 105 -15.19 -0.75 -14.12
C PRO A 105 -14.22 -0.44 -12.96
N TYR A 106 -13.51 0.68 -13.03
CA TYR A 106 -12.61 1.09 -11.95
C TYR A 106 -13.39 1.46 -10.69
N CYS A 107 -14.45 2.28 -10.83
CA CYS A 107 -15.32 2.62 -9.71
C CYS A 107 -15.98 1.38 -9.09
N ALA A 108 -16.50 0.47 -9.91
CA ALA A 108 -17.11 -0.78 -9.46
C ALA A 108 -16.12 -1.67 -8.72
N SER A 109 -14.92 -1.88 -9.28
CA SER A 109 -13.88 -2.69 -8.63
C SER A 109 -13.41 -2.09 -7.30
N LYS A 110 -13.19 -0.77 -7.21
CA LYS A 110 -12.76 -0.12 -5.96
C LYS A 110 -13.88 -0.07 -4.91
N ALA A 111 -15.14 0.07 -5.31
CA ALA A 111 -16.28 -0.10 -4.41
C ALA A 111 -16.39 -1.55 -3.88
N ALA A 112 -16.11 -2.55 -4.73
CA ALA A 112 -16.10 -3.96 -4.33
C ALA A 112 -15.04 -4.24 -3.26
N ILE A 113 -13.84 -3.65 -3.39
CA ILE A 113 -12.76 -3.80 -2.39
C ILE A 113 -13.19 -3.34 -0.99
N ILE A 114 -14.00 -2.28 -0.87
CA ILE A 114 -14.49 -1.81 0.43
C ILE A 114 -15.38 -2.86 1.10
N ASN A 115 -16.27 -3.51 0.33
CA ASN A 115 -17.13 -4.56 0.89
C ASN A 115 -16.38 -5.88 1.10
N LEU A 116 -15.43 -6.22 0.22
CA LEU A 116 -14.54 -7.36 0.42
C LEU A 116 -13.74 -7.22 1.72
N THR A 117 -13.18 -6.03 1.97
CA THR A 117 -12.48 -5.69 3.22
C THR A 117 -13.35 -5.97 4.46
N ARG A 118 -14.65 -5.66 4.39
CA ARG A 118 -15.58 -5.91 5.50
C ARG A 118 -15.91 -7.40 5.67
N ALA A 119 -16.10 -8.11 4.57
CA ALA A 119 -16.35 -9.55 4.60
C ALA A 119 -15.14 -10.31 5.16
N ASP A 120 -13.95 -10.05 4.62
CA ASP A 120 -12.70 -10.66 5.08
C ASP A 120 -12.41 -10.31 6.55
N ALA A 121 -12.68 -9.07 6.96
CA ALA A 121 -12.57 -8.65 8.35
C ALA A 121 -13.46 -9.47 9.30
N ILE A 122 -14.62 -9.92 8.86
CA ILE A 122 -15.50 -10.80 9.66
C ILE A 122 -14.91 -12.22 9.67
N ASP A 123 -14.61 -12.76 8.49
CA ASP A 123 -14.21 -14.15 8.30
C ASP A 123 -12.89 -14.48 9.02
N TYR A 124 -11.92 -13.56 8.96
CA TYR A 124 -10.60 -13.73 9.55
C TYR A 124 -10.48 -13.20 10.99
N SER A 125 -11.55 -12.62 11.56
CA SER A 125 -11.52 -12.13 12.94
C SER A 125 -11.25 -13.24 13.96
N ARG A 126 -11.73 -14.45 13.70
CA ARG A 126 -11.51 -15.63 14.56
C ARG A 126 -10.03 -16.03 14.60
N ASP A 127 -9.29 -15.69 13.55
CA ASP A 127 -7.86 -15.97 13.39
C ASP A 127 -7.00 -14.81 13.89
N SER A 128 -7.61 -13.79 14.54
CA SER A 128 -6.95 -12.57 15.02
C SER A 128 -6.23 -11.77 13.91
N ILE A 129 -6.71 -11.87 12.67
CA ILE A 129 -6.20 -11.11 11.53
C ILE A 129 -7.13 -9.93 11.27
N ARG A 130 -6.56 -8.72 11.23
CA ARG A 130 -7.29 -7.49 10.93
C ARG A 130 -7.18 -7.15 9.45
N VAL A 131 -8.33 -6.90 8.83
CA VAL A 131 -8.42 -6.46 7.44
C VAL A 131 -9.02 -5.07 7.40
N ASN A 132 -8.31 -4.12 6.79
CA ASN A 132 -8.72 -2.74 6.60
C ASN A 132 -8.26 -2.28 5.21
N CYS A 133 -8.82 -1.18 4.70
CA CYS A 133 -8.36 -0.56 3.47
C CYS A 133 -8.11 0.94 3.68
N VAL A 134 -7.17 1.48 2.90
CA VAL A 134 -6.92 2.92 2.82
C VAL A 134 -7.50 3.42 1.51
N CYS A 135 -8.14 4.58 1.54
CA CYS A 135 -8.74 5.25 0.40
C CYS A 135 -7.99 6.57 0.14
N PRO A 136 -6.90 6.54 -0.65
CA PRO A 136 -6.13 7.73 -0.96
C PRO A 136 -6.89 8.67 -1.90
N GLY A 137 -6.68 9.98 -1.73
CA GLY A 137 -7.06 10.98 -2.72
C GLY A 137 -6.04 11.11 -3.86
N VAL A 138 -5.87 12.32 -4.38
CA VAL A 138 -4.86 12.60 -5.40
C VAL A 138 -3.48 12.65 -4.74
N ILE A 139 -2.64 11.63 -5.03
CA ILE A 139 -1.29 11.49 -4.47
C ILE A 139 -0.23 11.76 -5.54
N ALA A 140 0.80 12.52 -5.18
CA ALA A 140 1.95 12.83 -6.03
C ALA A 140 2.78 11.57 -6.33
N THR A 141 2.36 10.82 -7.34
CA THR A 141 3.00 9.60 -7.83
C THR A 141 3.22 9.68 -9.34
N ALA A 142 4.14 8.89 -9.89
CA ALA A 142 4.31 8.78 -11.35
C ALA A 142 3.01 8.35 -12.05
N MET A 143 2.14 7.56 -11.39
CA MET A 143 0.83 7.18 -11.91
C MET A 143 -0.10 8.39 -12.10
N ALA A 144 -0.12 9.33 -11.15
CA ALA A 144 -0.93 10.55 -11.22
C ALA A 144 -0.28 11.65 -12.09
N MET A 145 1.05 11.72 -12.09
CA MET A 145 1.84 12.82 -12.65
C MET A 145 2.53 12.50 -13.99
N GLY A 146 2.45 11.26 -14.47
CA GLY A 146 3.29 10.76 -15.57
C GLY A 146 3.01 11.38 -16.95
N SER A 147 2.14 12.38 -17.05
CA SER A 147 1.99 13.26 -18.22
C SER A 147 1.37 14.59 -17.77
N SER A 148 1.67 15.68 -18.47
CA SER A 148 1.09 17.01 -18.17
C SER A 148 -0.43 17.01 -18.23
N ASP A 149 -1.01 16.27 -19.18
CA ASP A 149 -2.45 16.10 -19.35
C ASP A 149 -3.12 15.40 -18.15
N ARG A 150 -2.45 14.40 -17.55
CA ARG A 150 -2.97 13.75 -16.33
C ARG A 150 -2.92 14.67 -15.11
N ALA A 151 -1.84 15.42 -14.94
CA ALA A 151 -1.72 16.37 -13.84
C ALA A 151 -2.82 17.45 -13.91
N GLU A 152 -3.13 17.93 -15.12
CA GLU A 152 -4.19 18.90 -15.34
C GLU A 152 -5.59 18.31 -15.08
N ARG A 153 -5.82 17.04 -15.43
CA ARG A 153 -7.06 16.32 -15.14
C ARG A 153 -7.38 16.22 -13.64
N PHE A 154 -6.37 16.12 -12.78
CA PHE A 154 -6.58 16.06 -11.33
C PHE A 154 -6.73 17.43 -10.67
N ARG A 155 -6.44 18.53 -11.38
CA ARG A 155 -6.51 19.88 -10.84
C ARG A 155 -7.87 20.25 -10.23
N PRO A 156 -9.02 19.93 -10.87
CA PRO A 156 -10.32 20.18 -10.25
C PRO A 156 -10.49 19.45 -8.92
N ALA A 157 -10.03 18.20 -8.81
CA ALA A 157 -10.11 17.44 -7.56
C ALA A 157 -9.23 18.04 -6.46
N ILE A 158 -8.03 18.50 -6.82
CA ILE A 158 -7.11 19.19 -5.90
C ILE A 158 -7.73 20.52 -5.44
N ASP A 159 -8.32 21.28 -6.37
CA ASP A 159 -8.86 22.61 -6.14
C ASP A 159 -10.15 22.59 -5.30
N ILE A 160 -10.94 21.50 -5.30
CA ILE A 160 -12.10 21.39 -4.41
C ILE A 160 -11.73 20.91 -3.01
N ALA A 161 -10.71 20.05 -2.86
CA ALA A 161 -10.29 19.55 -1.55
C ALA A 161 -9.93 20.69 -0.58
N PRO A 162 -10.30 20.63 0.71
CA PRO A 162 -10.01 21.68 1.70
C PRO A 162 -8.51 21.97 1.85
N MET A 163 -7.66 20.94 1.75
CA MET A 163 -6.20 21.11 1.88
C MET A 163 -5.52 21.72 0.64
N LYS A 164 -6.22 21.85 -0.50
CA LYS A 164 -5.74 22.50 -1.75
C LYS A 164 -4.37 22.03 -2.24
N ARG A 165 -4.05 20.76 -2.02
CA ARG A 165 -2.78 20.15 -2.46
C ARG A 165 -2.94 18.66 -2.69
N MET A 166 -2.01 18.10 -3.45
CA MET A 166 -1.84 16.65 -3.50
C MET A 166 -1.30 16.12 -2.16
N GLY A 167 -1.69 14.88 -1.84
CA GLY A 167 -1.02 14.11 -0.79
C GLY A 167 0.33 13.57 -1.27
N THR A 168 1.17 13.17 -0.34
CA THR A 168 2.43 12.48 -0.61
C THR A 168 2.29 10.97 -0.42
N PRO A 169 3.11 10.14 -1.10
CA PRO A 169 3.12 8.71 -0.84
C PRO A 169 3.41 8.35 0.63
N ASP A 170 4.25 9.13 1.31
CA ASP A 170 4.57 8.93 2.73
C ASP A 170 3.36 9.19 3.65
N GLU A 171 2.46 10.13 3.31
CA GLU A 171 1.21 10.33 4.06
C GLU A 171 0.29 9.11 4.02
N VAL A 172 0.22 8.43 2.86
CA VAL A 172 -0.52 7.17 2.72
C VAL A 172 0.21 6.04 3.47
N ALA A 173 1.54 5.99 3.38
CA ALA A 173 2.33 4.99 4.09
C ALA A 173 2.16 5.09 5.61
N ASN A 174 2.11 6.29 6.18
CA ASN A 174 1.85 6.50 7.61
C ASN A 174 0.49 5.93 8.04
N ALA A 175 -0.55 6.10 7.22
CA ALA A 175 -1.87 5.53 7.49
C ALA A 175 -1.85 3.99 7.46
N VAL A 176 -1.11 3.40 6.52
CA VAL A 176 -0.90 1.94 6.45
C VAL A 176 -0.14 1.44 7.67
N LEU A 177 0.95 2.09 8.07
CA LEU A 177 1.70 1.69 9.27
C LEU A 177 0.84 1.78 10.54
N PHE A 178 0.01 2.82 10.67
CA PHE A 178 -0.97 2.90 11.75
C PHE A 178 -1.90 1.68 11.76
N LEU A 179 -2.50 1.34 10.61
CA LEU A 179 -3.40 0.19 10.46
C LEU A 179 -2.69 -1.15 10.68
N CYS A 180 -1.39 -1.27 10.40
CA CYS A 180 -0.60 -2.47 10.69
C CYS A 180 -0.12 -2.54 12.16
N SER A 181 -0.09 -1.42 12.87
CA SER A 181 0.42 -1.34 14.23
C SER A 181 -0.60 -1.74 15.31
N PRO A 182 -0.12 -2.02 16.54
CA PRO A 182 -0.98 -2.17 17.71
C PRO A 182 -1.83 -0.94 18.05
N LEU A 183 -1.51 0.25 17.54
CA LEU A 183 -2.30 1.47 17.77
C LEU A 183 -3.71 1.38 17.16
N SER A 184 -3.90 0.47 16.20
CA SER A 184 -5.19 0.20 15.55
C SER A 184 -5.79 -1.14 15.97
N SER A 185 -5.45 -1.63 17.17
CA SER A 185 -5.87 -2.95 17.69
C SER A 185 -7.40 -3.15 17.71
N PHE A 186 -8.18 -2.07 17.76
CA PHE A 186 -9.64 -2.10 17.73
C PHE A 186 -10.24 -1.52 16.43
N VAL A 187 -9.43 -1.42 15.36
CA VAL A 187 -9.84 -0.97 14.03
C VAL A 187 -9.78 -2.14 13.06
N GLN A 188 -10.94 -2.54 12.53
CA GLN A 188 -11.10 -3.65 11.59
C GLN A 188 -12.31 -3.41 10.69
N GLY A 189 -12.25 -3.85 9.43
CA GLY A 189 -13.27 -3.62 8.41
C GLY A 189 -13.39 -2.15 7.97
N HIS A 190 -12.41 -1.31 8.30
CA HIS A 190 -12.46 0.12 8.09
C HIS A 190 -11.91 0.53 6.72
N ALA A 191 -12.57 1.51 6.10
CA ALA A 191 -12.09 2.22 4.92
C ALA A 191 -11.58 3.60 5.35
N LEU A 192 -10.27 3.69 5.59
CA LEU A 192 -9.63 4.90 6.09
C LEU A 192 -9.36 5.89 4.94
N VAL A 193 -10.05 7.02 4.95
CA VAL A 193 -9.88 8.07 3.94
C VAL A 193 -8.62 8.89 4.21
N VAL A 194 -7.79 9.05 3.18
CA VAL A 194 -6.53 9.84 3.22
C VAL A 194 -6.46 10.70 1.95
N ASP A 195 -7.26 11.76 1.90
CA ASP A 195 -7.54 12.48 0.64
C ASP A 195 -7.48 14.01 0.74
N GLY A 196 -6.99 14.55 1.85
CA GLY A 196 -6.95 15.99 2.08
C GLY A 196 -8.33 16.66 2.23
N GLY A 197 -9.36 15.85 2.52
CA GLY A 197 -10.76 16.26 2.68
C GLY A 197 -11.54 16.33 1.36
N TYR A 198 -11.06 15.70 0.28
CA TYR A 198 -11.74 15.71 -1.02
C TYR A 198 -13.18 15.18 -0.94
N THR A 199 -13.39 14.06 -0.25
CA THR A 199 -14.69 13.35 -0.17
C THR A 199 -15.75 13.99 0.72
N ILE A 200 -15.40 15.00 1.52
CA ILE A 200 -16.33 15.67 2.44
C ILE A 200 -16.88 17.01 1.90
N ASN A 201 -16.62 17.33 0.63
CA ASN A 201 -17.15 18.52 -0.04
C ASN A 201 -18.42 18.22 -0.82
#